data_AF-A0A8T3U7U9-F1
#
_entry.id   AF-A0A8T3U7U9-F1
#
_cell.length_a   1.000
_cell.length_b   1.000
_cell.length_c   1.000
_cell.angle_alpha   90.00
_cell.angle_beta   90.00
_cell.angle_gamma   90.00
#
_symmetry.space_group_name_H-M   'P 1'
#
loop_
_entity.id
_entity.type
_entity.pdbx_description
1 polymer ?
#
loop_
_entity_poly.entity_id
_entity_poly.type
_entity_poly.pdbx_seq_one_letter_code
_entity_poly.pdbx_strand_id
1 'polypeptide(L)'
;MSSFLAFIGATKSVLSFEDERIVKEIRNNVNRLVNCETANLQKIIKSSVEQIENIKLIKEKKRFNYLSEAEQAIAELRLKNPNASLKALGEMLVPAIGKTAVSHRFNNIKRLADELR
;
A
#
# COMPACT_ATOMS: atom_id res chain seq x y z
N MET A 1 -32.87 52.65 2.83
CA MET A 1 -31.39 52.63 2.87
C MET A 1 -30.81 51.43 3.62
N SER A 2 -31.35 51.04 4.78
CA SER A 2 -30.84 49.92 5.60
C SER A 2 -30.85 48.53 4.90
N SER A 3 -31.91 48.22 4.14
CA SER A 3 -32.10 46.90 3.53
C SER A 3 -31.06 46.55 2.43
N PHE A 4 -30.53 47.56 1.73
CA PHE A 4 -29.54 47.36 0.67
C PHE A 4 -28.13 47.11 1.24
N LEU A 5 -27.78 47.81 2.32
CA LEU A 5 -26.53 47.58 3.06
C LEU A 5 -26.52 46.21 3.75
N ALA A 6 -27.66 45.79 4.31
CA ALA A 6 -27.84 44.46 4.88
C ALA A 6 -27.70 43.35 3.81
N PHE A 7 -28.26 43.57 2.62
CA PHE A 7 -28.14 42.63 1.49
C PHE A 7 -26.67 42.48 1.04
N ILE A 8 -25.96 43.59 0.81
CA ILE A 8 -24.54 43.57 0.41
C ILE A 8 -23.66 42.94 1.50
N GLY A 9 -23.91 43.26 2.78
CA GLY A 9 -23.21 42.66 3.92
C GLY A 9 -23.47 41.16 4.05
N ALA A 10 -24.70 40.71 3.82
CA ALA A 10 -25.05 39.30 3.78
C ALA A 10 -24.38 38.56 2.61
N THR A 11 -24.34 39.16 1.41
CA THR A 11 -23.65 38.58 0.25
C THR A 11 -22.15 38.42 0.51
N LYS A 12 -21.49 39.42 1.12
CA LYS A 12 -20.08 39.34 1.47
C LYS A 12 -19.80 38.24 2.50
N SER A 13 -20.65 38.10 3.51
CA SER A 13 -20.54 37.04 4.53
C SER A 13 -20.80 35.64 3.95
N VAL A 14 -21.73 35.49 3.00
CA VAL A 14 -21.97 34.21 2.31
C VAL A 14 -20.76 33.83 1.47
N LEU A 15 -20.18 34.75 0.71
CA LEU A 15 -18.95 34.49 -0.07
C LEU A 15 -17.78 34.06 0.82
N SER A 16 -17.53 34.78 1.93
CA SER A 16 -16.46 34.40 2.87
C SER A 16 -16.72 33.04 3.55
N PHE A 17 -17.99 32.71 3.84
CA PHE A 17 -18.36 31.42 4.40
C PHE A 17 -18.19 30.27 3.38
N GLU A 18 -18.49 30.53 2.11
CA GLU A 18 -18.24 29.56 1.03
C GLU A 18 -16.75 29.34 0.79
N ASP A 19 -15.93 30.40 0.86
CA ASP A 19 -14.47 30.31 0.78
C ASP A 19 -13.90 29.45 1.92
N GLU A 20 -14.33 29.66 3.17
CA GLU A 20 -13.90 28.83 4.30
C GLU A 20 -14.36 27.38 4.16
N ARG A 21 -15.59 27.14 3.67
CA ARG A 21 -16.12 25.80 3.42
C ARG A 21 -15.30 25.06 2.36
N ILE A 22 -14.98 25.73 1.25
CA ILE A 22 -14.17 25.17 0.15
C ILE A 22 -12.77 24.83 0.65
N VAL A 23 -12.10 25.75 1.38
CA VAL A 23 -10.76 25.49 1.93
C VAL A 23 -10.77 24.32 2.91
N LYS A 24 -11.80 24.19 3.75
CA LYS A 24 -11.96 23.07 4.68
C LYS A 24 -12.19 21.75 3.94
N GLU A 25 -12.98 21.74 2.87
CA GLU A 25 -13.21 20.56 2.03
C GLU A 25 -11.93 20.11 1.31
N ILE A 26 -11.18 21.05 0.73
CA ILE A 26 -9.87 20.77 0.11
C ILE A 26 -8.92 20.18 1.14
N ARG A 27 -8.79 20.80 2.33
CA ARG A 27 -7.95 20.26 3.43
C ARG A 27 -8.39 18.87 3.86
N ASN A 28 -9.70 18.63 3.99
CA ASN A 28 -10.22 17.31 4.36
C ASN A 28 -9.93 16.26 3.29
N ASN A 29 -10.06 16.61 2.00
CA ASN A 29 -9.73 15.71 0.89
C ASN A 29 -8.23 15.41 0.85
N VAL A 30 -7.37 16.42 1.02
CA VAL A 30 -5.91 16.23 1.12
C VAL A 30 -5.55 15.36 2.32
N ASN A 31 -6.11 15.64 3.51
CA ASN A 31 -5.89 14.84 4.71
C ASN A 31 -6.33 13.39 4.53
N ARG A 32 -7.48 13.15 3.87
CA ARG A 32 -7.93 11.80 3.55
C ARG A 32 -6.99 11.09 2.58
N LEU A 33 -6.53 11.78 1.53
CA LEU A 33 -5.59 11.21 0.55
C LEU A 33 -4.26 10.84 1.21
N VAL A 34 -3.65 11.76 1.96
CA VAL A 34 -2.38 11.53 2.67
C VAL A 34 -2.51 10.41 3.70
N ASN A 35 -3.60 10.38 4.47
CA ASN A 35 -3.85 9.30 5.43
C ASN A 35 -4.01 7.95 4.73
N CYS A 36 -4.74 7.89 3.61
CA CYS A 36 -4.88 6.66 2.83
C CYS A 36 -3.54 6.18 2.26
N GLU A 37 -2.71 7.07 1.74
CA GLU A 37 -1.36 6.73 1.26
C GLU A 37 -0.47 6.21 2.39
N THR A 38 -0.47 6.91 3.53
CA THR A 38 0.31 6.51 4.72
C THR A 38 -0.12 5.13 5.23
N ALA A 39 -1.43 4.88 5.35
CA ALA A 39 -1.96 3.58 5.77
C ALA A 39 -1.64 2.46 4.76
N ASN A 40 -1.71 2.77 3.45
CA ASN A 40 -1.32 1.83 2.40
C ASN A 40 0.17 1.49 2.48
N LEU A 41 1.04 2.48 2.68
CA LEU A 41 2.48 2.27 2.85
C LEU A 41 2.78 1.41 4.08
N GLN A 42 2.16 1.68 5.23
CA GLN A 42 2.30 0.87 6.44
C GLN A 42 1.89 -0.60 6.20
N LYS A 43 0.78 -0.83 5.49
CA LYS A 43 0.32 -2.18 5.13
C LYS A 43 1.32 -2.89 4.21
N ILE A 44 1.90 -2.19 3.24
CA ILE A 44 2.93 -2.73 2.34
C ILE A 44 4.18 -3.11 3.12
N ILE A 45 4.66 -2.24 4.02
CA ILE A 45 5.84 -2.50 4.85
C ILE A 45 5.61 -3.74 5.72
N LYS A 46 4.48 -3.79 6.43
CA LYS A 46 4.13 -4.94 7.27
C LYS A 46 4.09 -6.25 6.48
N SER A 47 3.48 -6.23 5.30
CA SER A 47 3.41 -7.40 4.42
C SER A 47 4.79 -7.84 3.92
N SER A 48 5.69 -6.89 3.63
CA SER A 48 7.06 -7.22 3.23
C SER A 48 7.85 -7.89 4.35
N VAL A 49 7.72 -7.38 5.59
CA VAL A 49 8.35 -7.97 6.78
C VAL A 49 7.86 -9.41 6.98
N GLU A 50 6.54 -9.62 6.96
CA GLU A 50 5.94 -10.96 7.10
C GLU A 50 6.42 -11.93 6.00
N GLN A 51 6.52 -11.47 4.75
CA GLN A 51 7.06 -12.27 3.65
C GLN A 51 8.50 -12.71 3.90
N ILE A 52 9.35 -11.79 4.37
CA ILE A 52 10.76 -12.07 4.68
C ILE A 52 10.87 -13.07 5.83
N GLU A 53 10.07 -12.93 6.88
CA GLU A 53 10.04 -13.85 8.01
C GLU A 53 9.62 -15.26 7.59
N ASN A 54 8.55 -15.38 6.80
CA ASN A 54 8.09 -16.66 6.26
C ASN A 54 9.18 -17.34 5.42
N ILE A 55 9.86 -16.58 4.54
CA ILE A 55 10.96 -17.11 3.73
C ILE A 55 12.12 -17.59 4.61
N LYS A 56 12.49 -16.82 5.64
CA LYS A 56 13.57 -17.19 6.57
C LYS A 56 13.22 -18.46 7.35
N LEU A 57 11.99 -18.58 7.86
CA LEU A 57 11.51 -19.77 8.56
C LEU A 57 11.62 -21.03 7.67
N ILE A 58 11.15 -20.94 6.42
CA ILE A 58 11.24 -22.06 5.46
C ILE A 58 12.70 -22.47 5.21
N LYS A 59 13.61 -21.49 5.08
CA LYS A 59 15.04 -21.75 4.92
C LYS A 59 15.66 -22.40 6.16
N GLU A 60 15.34 -21.89 7.35
CA GLU A 60 15.81 -22.43 8.64
C GLU A 60 15.37 -23.90 8.82
N LYS A 61 14.13 -24.22 8.46
CA LYS A 61 13.58 -25.59 8.50
C LYS A 61 14.10 -26.50 7.38
N LYS A 62 15.01 -26.01 6.52
CA LYS A 62 15.56 -26.73 5.35
C LYS A 62 14.48 -27.25 4.39
N ARG A 63 13.37 -26.50 4.24
CA ARG A 63 12.24 -26.83 3.34
C ARG A 63 12.14 -25.90 2.14
N PHE A 64 13.15 -25.09 1.86
CA PHE A 64 13.11 -24.13 0.75
C PHE A 64 12.94 -24.80 -0.63
N ASN A 65 13.46 -26.03 -0.77
CA ASN A 65 13.29 -26.86 -1.96
C ASN A 65 11.87 -27.41 -2.16
N TYR A 66 10.95 -27.24 -1.20
CA TYR A 66 9.54 -27.63 -1.35
C TYR A 66 8.75 -26.57 -2.13
N LEU A 67 9.29 -25.36 -2.25
CA LEU A 67 8.76 -24.32 -3.12
C LEU A 67 9.10 -24.66 -4.58
N SER A 68 8.21 -24.32 -5.50
CA SER A 68 8.52 -24.37 -6.93
C SER A 68 9.66 -23.41 -7.29
N GLU A 69 10.37 -23.63 -8.40
CA GLU A 69 11.44 -22.74 -8.86
C GLU A 69 10.97 -21.28 -8.98
N ALA A 70 9.73 -21.11 -9.45
CA ALA A 70 9.06 -19.82 -9.57
C ALA A 70 8.85 -19.10 -8.22
N GLU A 71 8.56 -19.85 -7.16
CA GLU A 71 8.40 -19.35 -5.79
C GLU A 71 9.75 -19.11 -5.11
N GLN A 72 10.75 -19.96 -5.37
CA GLN A 72 12.12 -19.76 -4.90
C GLN A 72 12.70 -18.47 -5.48
N ALA A 73 12.54 -18.24 -6.79
CA ALA A 73 13.03 -17.03 -7.46
C ALA A 73 12.43 -15.75 -6.87
N ILE A 74 11.11 -15.72 -6.64
CA ILE A 74 10.46 -14.53 -6.05
C ILE A 74 10.83 -14.35 -4.57
N ALA A 75 11.03 -15.44 -3.83
CA ALA A 75 11.48 -15.39 -2.44
C ALA A 75 12.90 -14.81 -2.34
N GLU A 76 13.81 -15.22 -3.22
CA GLU A 76 15.15 -14.64 -3.29
C GLU A 76 15.14 -13.17 -3.69
N LEU A 77 14.33 -12.80 -4.68
CA LEU A 77 14.17 -11.41 -5.08
C LEU A 77 13.65 -10.55 -3.94
N ARG A 78 12.69 -11.04 -3.12
CA ARG A 78 12.21 -10.33 -1.93
C ARG A 78 13.30 -10.15 -0.88
N LEU A 79 14.13 -11.16 -0.64
CA LEU A 79 15.26 -11.04 0.29
C LEU A 79 16.31 -10.02 -0.20
N LYS A 80 16.57 -9.97 -1.50
CA LYS A 80 17.50 -9.00 -2.12
C LYS A 80 16.91 -7.58 -2.17
N ASN A 81 15.59 -7.47 -2.31
CA ASN A 81 14.87 -6.20 -2.49
C ASN A 81 13.73 -6.06 -1.46
N PRO A 82 14.05 -5.89 -0.17
CA PRO A 82 13.04 -5.87 0.91
C PRO A 82 12.05 -4.70 0.77
N ASN A 83 12.47 -3.60 0.15
CA ASN A 83 11.66 -2.39 -0.01
C ASN A 83 10.88 -2.35 -1.34
N ALA A 84 11.06 -3.33 -2.23
CA ALA A 84 10.40 -3.32 -3.53
C ALA A 84 8.90 -3.63 -3.40
N SER A 85 8.08 -2.98 -4.24
CA SER A 85 6.67 -3.32 -4.34
C SER A 85 6.50 -4.70 -5.00
N LEU A 86 5.34 -5.34 -4.82
CA LEU A 86 5.03 -6.61 -5.50
C LEU A 86 5.08 -6.48 -7.03
N LYS A 87 4.72 -5.32 -7.56
CA LYS A 87 4.80 -5.04 -9.01
C LYS A 87 6.25 -5.02 -9.48
N ALA A 88 7.11 -4.26 -8.79
CA ALA A 88 8.53 -4.18 -9.11
C ALA A 88 9.23 -5.56 -9.02
N LEU A 89 8.89 -6.37 -8.02
CA LEU A 89 9.41 -7.74 -7.93
C LEU A 89 8.97 -8.63 -9.09
N GLY A 90 7.74 -8.46 -9.58
CA GLY A 90 7.25 -9.18 -10.75
C GLY A 90 7.94 -8.76 -12.06
N GLU A 91 8.30 -7.49 -12.17
CA GLU A 91 9.05 -6.93 -13.31
C GLU A 91 10.52 -7.38 -13.33
N MET A 92 11.10 -7.71 -12.17
CA MET A 92 12.46 -8.24 -12.04
C MET A 92 12.58 -9.72 -12.44
N LEU A 93 11.46 -10.43 -12.61
CA LEU A 93 11.45 -11.82 -13.05
C LEU A 93 11.56 -11.92 -14.58
N VAL A 94 12.07 -13.07 -15.05
CA VAL A 94 12.12 -13.41 -16.47
C VAL A 94 11.43 -14.77 -16.66
N PRO A 95 10.26 -14.84 -17.32
CA PRO A 95 9.47 -13.73 -17.84
C PRO A 95 8.86 -12.85 -16.74
N ALA A 96 8.65 -11.57 -17.04
CA ALA A 96 8.01 -10.63 -16.12
C ALA A 96 6.56 -11.05 -15.87
N ILE A 97 6.09 -10.86 -14.63
CA ILE A 97 4.73 -11.22 -14.22
C ILE A 97 4.03 -10.06 -13.51
N GLY A 98 2.70 -10.04 -13.56
CA GLY A 98 1.89 -9.04 -12.90
C GLY A 98 1.82 -9.20 -11.37
N LYS A 99 1.44 -8.11 -10.69
CA LYS A 99 1.26 -8.05 -9.22
C LYS A 99 0.43 -9.21 -8.65
N THR A 100 -0.66 -9.58 -9.32
CA THR A 100 -1.56 -10.65 -8.86
C THR A 100 -0.85 -12.00 -8.82
N ALA A 101 -0.12 -12.36 -9.87
CA ALA A 101 0.66 -13.59 -9.94
C ALA A 101 1.74 -13.64 -8.84
N VAL A 102 2.43 -12.51 -8.60
CA VAL A 102 3.40 -12.38 -7.49
C VAL A 102 2.72 -12.61 -6.13
N SER A 103 1.54 -12.01 -5.93
CA SER A 103 0.78 -12.17 -4.69
C SER A 103 0.38 -13.63 -4.45
N HIS A 104 -0.05 -14.35 -5.49
CA HIS A 104 -0.36 -15.77 -5.38
C HIS A 104 0.86 -16.59 -4.95
N ARG A 105 2.05 -16.32 -5.51
CA ARG A 105 3.28 -17.00 -5.10
C ARG A 105 3.61 -16.73 -3.62
N PHE A 106 3.47 -15.49 -3.15
CA PHE A 106 3.67 -15.20 -1.71
C PHE A 106 2.63 -15.85 -0.81
N ASN A 107 1.38 -16.03 -1.27
CA ASN A 107 0.37 -16.77 -0.51
C ASN A 107 0.75 -18.25 -0.36
N ASN A 108 1.31 -18.87 -1.41
CA ASN A 108 1.79 -20.25 -1.33
C ASN A 108 3.00 -20.38 -0.39
N ILE A 109 3.95 -19.43 -0.47
CA ILE A 109 5.09 -19.36 0.46
C ILE A 109 4.58 -19.21 1.90
N LYS A 110 3.60 -18.33 2.13
CA LYS A 110 2.98 -18.16 3.44
C LYS A 110 2.33 -19.46 3.93
N ARG A 111 1.56 -20.15 3.09
CA ARG A 111 0.93 -21.43 3.43
C ARG A 111 1.96 -22.46 3.89
N LEU A 112 3.07 -22.60 3.15
CA LEU A 112 4.15 -23.49 3.55
C LEU A 112 4.80 -23.07 4.88
N ALA A 113 5.01 -21.77 5.09
CA ALA A 113 5.56 -21.27 6.36
C ALA A 113 4.60 -21.55 7.53
N ASP A 114 3.30 -21.37 7.33
CA ASP A 114 2.26 -21.63 8.33
C ASP A 114 2.18 -23.14 8.68
N GLU A 115 2.41 -24.04 7.72
CA GLU A 115 2.52 -25.49 7.96
C GLU A 115 3.78 -25.90 8.75
N LEU A 116 4.80 -25.04 8.82
CA LEU A 116 6.08 -25.31 9.48
C LEU A 116 6.22 -24.65 10.86
N ARG A 117 5.22 -23.86 11.28
CA ARG A 117 5.12 -23.29 12.63
C ARG A 117 4.61 -24.33 13.61
#